data_AF-A0A354WTB5-F1
#
_entry.id   AF-A0A354WTB5-F1
#
_cell.length_a   1.000
_cell.length_b   1.000
_cell.length_c   1.000
_cell.angle_alpha   90.00
_cell.angle_beta   90.00
_cell.angle_gamma   90.00
#
_symmetry.space_group_name_H-M   'P 1'
#
loop_
_entity.id
_entity.type
_entity.pdbx_description
1 polymer ?
#
loop_
_entity_poly.entity_id
_entity_poly.type
_entity_poly.pdbx_seq_one_letter_code
_entity_poly.pdbx_strand_id
1 'polypeptide(L)'
;MRKWILALLALFTCFTVAFTTGCGGPKLEGKWIAQGHENWSGNEICLIMDIQKVKGTDNDYTLLLRDEKYLKNGNNFVWTKGDSNAPFPVTYDKEKQMLSPKEASMKGLDFTYKDGKWTMPATWILGGPYVFEEYSDSTLEKMQKKCQEIIKKDYGDTVKFYNQNKK
;
A
#
# COMPACT_ATOMS: atom_id res chain seq x y z
N MET A 1 -33.16 20.50 38.75
CA MET A 1 -32.57 19.26 38.20
C MET A 1 -31.06 19.35 38.34
N ARG A 2 -30.47 18.38 39.05
CA ARG A 2 -29.20 18.52 39.79
C ARG A 2 -27.96 18.44 38.89
N LYS A 3 -27.00 19.35 39.15
CA LYS A 3 -25.69 19.53 38.48
C LYS A 3 -24.81 18.26 38.40
N TRP A 4 -25.17 17.20 39.10
CA TRP A 4 -24.48 15.90 39.11
C TRP A 4 -24.72 15.05 37.86
N ILE A 5 -25.83 15.27 37.13
CA ILE A 5 -26.13 14.51 35.90
C ILE A 5 -25.17 14.89 34.75
N LEU A 6 -24.79 16.16 34.64
CA LEU A 6 -23.82 16.59 33.63
C LEU A 6 -22.41 16.01 33.86
N ALA A 7 -22.00 15.84 35.12
CA ALA A 7 -20.71 15.22 35.45
C ALA A 7 -20.67 13.73 35.09
N LEU A 8 -21.80 13.02 35.24
CA LEU A 8 -21.93 11.61 34.87
C LEU A 8 -21.94 11.39 33.35
N LEU A 9 -22.57 12.29 32.59
CA LEU A 9 -22.52 12.27 31.12
C LEU A 9 -21.13 12.59 30.58
N ALA A 10 -20.41 13.55 31.19
CA ALA A 10 -19.04 13.88 30.82
C ALA A 10 -18.05 12.73 31.08
N LEU A 11 -18.22 11.98 32.19
CA LEU A 11 -17.44 10.76 32.42
C LEU A 11 -17.72 9.70 31.35
N PHE A 12 -18.98 9.46 30.99
CA PHE A 12 -19.34 8.46 29.96
C PHE A 12 -18.79 8.79 28.57
N THR A 13 -18.66 10.07 28.25
CA THR A 13 -17.99 10.51 27.01
C THR A 13 -16.48 10.27 27.03
N CYS A 14 -15.80 10.39 28.17
CA CYS A 14 -14.36 10.08 28.25
C CYS A 14 -14.07 8.57 28.17
N PHE A 15 -14.95 7.72 28.71
CA PHE A 15 -14.78 6.27 28.62
C PHE A 15 -15.09 5.70 27.23
N THR A 16 -16.02 6.30 26.47
CA THR A 16 -16.27 5.86 25.08
C THR A 16 -15.15 6.27 24.11
N VAL A 17 -14.46 7.39 24.36
CA VAL A 17 -13.25 7.78 23.59
C VAL A 17 -12.03 6.93 23.99
N ALA A 18 -11.90 6.53 25.26
CA ALA A 18 -10.82 5.65 25.71
C ALA A 18 -10.97 4.19 25.23
N PHE A 19 -12.20 3.68 25.08
CA PHE A 19 -12.47 2.34 24.52
C PHE A 19 -12.44 2.27 22.98
N THR A 20 -12.40 3.40 22.28
CA THR A 20 -12.17 3.41 20.82
C THR A 20 -10.71 3.66 20.45
N THR A 21 -9.87 4.11 21.40
CA THR A 21 -8.43 4.38 21.19
C THR A 21 -7.50 3.34 21.81
N GLY A 22 -8.02 2.38 22.57
CA GLY A 22 -7.28 1.21 23.06
C GLY A 22 -7.80 -0.09 22.45
N CYS A 23 -6.89 -0.88 21.85
CA CYS A 23 -7.09 -2.21 21.23
C CYS A 23 -7.38 -2.29 19.72
N GLY A 24 -6.97 -1.29 18.94
CA GLY A 24 -6.73 -1.45 17.51
C GLY A 24 -5.23 -1.34 17.24
N GLY A 25 -4.49 -2.44 17.36
CA GLY A 25 -3.14 -2.47 16.79
C GLY A 25 -3.19 -2.08 15.31
N PRO A 26 -2.06 -1.64 14.72
CA PRO A 26 -2.03 -1.36 13.29
C PRO A 26 -2.61 -2.55 12.52
N LYS A 27 -3.48 -2.29 11.56
CA LYS A 27 -3.94 -3.34 10.65
C LYS A 27 -2.74 -3.67 9.77
N LEU A 28 -1.99 -4.71 10.15
CA LEU A 28 -0.78 -5.11 9.43
C LEU A 28 -1.16 -5.92 8.19
N GLU A 29 -2.09 -6.86 8.36
CA GLU A 29 -2.50 -7.81 7.34
C GLU A 29 -3.44 -7.19 6.29
N GLY A 30 -3.39 -7.74 5.08
CA GLY A 30 -4.25 -7.38 3.97
C GLY A 30 -3.50 -6.87 2.75
N LYS A 31 -4.27 -6.40 1.78
CA LYS A 31 -3.75 -5.88 0.52
C LYS A 31 -3.70 -4.37 0.55
N TRP A 32 -2.63 -3.84 0.00
CA TRP A 32 -2.27 -2.44 -0.01
C TRP A 32 -1.82 -2.05 -1.41
N ILE A 33 -2.04 -0.80 -1.80
CA ILE A 33 -1.65 -0.29 -3.11
C ILE A 33 -1.07 1.11 -3.00
N ALA A 34 0.02 1.33 -3.72
CA ALA A 34 0.65 2.63 -3.85
C ALA A 34 0.96 2.91 -5.33
N GLN A 35 0.87 4.18 -5.73
CA GLN A 35 1.43 4.64 -6.99
C GLN A 35 2.88 5.06 -6.76
N GLY A 36 3.75 4.75 -7.69
CA GLY A 36 5.11 5.27 -7.72
C GLY A 36 5.74 5.16 -9.10
N HIS A 37 7.01 5.53 -9.15
CA HIS A 37 7.78 5.61 -10.38
C HIS A 37 8.85 4.52 -10.40
N GLU A 38 8.88 3.70 -11.45
CA GLU A 38 9.89 2.65 -11.63
C GLU A 38 11.16 3.24 -12.27
N ASN A 39 12.26 3.26 -11.53
CA ASN A 39 13.50 3.93 -11.98
C ASN A 39 14.10 3.35 -13.28
N TRP A 40 14.01 2.03 -13.51
CA TRP A 40 14.67 1.41 -14.67
C TRP A 40 13.90 1.62 -15.97
N SER A 41 12.58 1.64 -15.90
CA SER A 41 11.72 1.75 -17.09
C SER A 41 11.19 3.17 -17.30
N GLY A 42 11.29 4.03 -16.28
CA GLY A 42 10.69 5.37 -16.29
C GLY A 42 9.17 5.37 -16.29
N ASN A 43 8.53 4.23 -15.99
CA ASN A 43 7.08 4.10 -16.03
C ASN A 43 6.45 4.38 -14.67
N GLU A 44 5.26 4.96 -14.69
CA GLU A 44 4.36 4.97 -13.53
C GLU A 44 3.80 3.57 -13.30
N ILE A 45 3.89 3.10 -12.06
CA ILE A 45 3.44 1.79 -11.62
C ILE A 45 2.50 1.90 -10.44
N CYS A 46 1.61 0.93 -10.31
CA CYS A 46 0.90 0.61 -9.09
C CYS A 46 1.58 -0.56 -8.40
N LEU A 47 2.25 -0.33 -7.28
CA LEU A 47 2.82 -1.37 -6.46
C LEU A 47 1.74 -1.90 -5.50
N ILE A 48 1.40 -3.17 -5.66
CA ILE A 48 0.47 -3.90 -4.79
C ILE A 48 1.27 -4.74 -3.81
N MET A 49 0.96 -4.59 -2.54
CA MET A 49 1.58 -5.28 -1.42
C MET A 49 0.52 -6.11 -0.69
N ASP A 50 0.75 -7.42 -0.54
CA ASP A 50 -0.10 -8.32 0.24
C ASP A 50 0.70 -8.81 1.46
N ILE A 51 0.18 -8.51 2.66
CA ILE A 51 0.81 -8.86 3.94
C ILE A 51 -0.02 -9.96 4.59
N GLN A 52 0.64 -11.09 4.88
CA GLN A 52 0.00 -12.26 5.47
C GLN A 52 0.74 -12.67 6.75
N LYS A 53 0.02 -12.92 7.84
CA LYS A 53 0.62 -13.39 9.10
C LYS A 53 1.05 -14.85 9.00
N VAL A 54 2.26 -15.15 9.47
CA VAL A 54 2.72 -16.53 9.61
C VAL A 54 2.01 -17.17 10.80
N LYS A 55 1.43 -18.36 10.60
CA LYS A 55 0.68 -19.05 11.65
C LYS A 55 1.62 -19.53 12.75
N GLY A 56 1.23 -19.33 14.00
CA GLY A 56 1.98 -19.80 15.18
C GLY A 56 3.17 -18.92 15.58
N THR A 57 3.30 -17.73 14.97
CA THR A 57 4.32 -16.73 15.32
C THR A 57 3.68 -15.42 15.77
N ASP A 58 4.33 -14.70 16.68
CA ASP A 58 3.80 -13.43 17.19
C ASP A 58 3.94 -12.30 16.17
N ASN A 59 5.11 -12.19 15.51
CA ASN A 59 5.50 -11.02 14.73
C ASN A 59 6.03 -11.34 13.32
N ASP A 60 5.94 -12.58 12.86
CA ASP A 60 6.41 -12.94 11.52
C ASP A 60 5.28 -12.87 10.49
N TYR A 61 5.63 -12.31 9.34
CA TYR A 61 4.74 -12.08 8.22
C TYR A 61 5.43 -12.52 6.93
N THR A 62 4.62 -12.78 5.92
CA THR A 62 5.05 -12.95 4.53
C THR A 62 4.50 -11.79 3.74
N LEU A 63 5.36 -11.18 2.93
CA LEU A 63 5.02 -10.07 2.08
C LEU A 63 5.14 -10.49 0.62
N LEU A 64 4.11 -10.21 -0.17
CA LEU A 64 4.10 -10.40 -1.61
C LEU A 64 3.98 -9.05 -2.30
N LEU A 65 4.92 -8.74 -3.19
CA LEU A 65 4.90 -7.54 -4.02
C LEU A 65 4.59 -7.89 -5.47
N ARG A 66 3.79 -7.05 -6.11
CA ARG A 66 3.49 -7.12 -7.54
C ARG A 66 3.30 -5.71 -8.07
N ASP A 67 3.93 -5.38 -9.19
CA ASP A 67 3.64 -4.16 -9.93
C ASP A 67 2.49 -4.39 -10.93
N GLU A 68 1.65 -3.39 -11.11
CA GLU A 68 0.72 -3.30 -12.24
C GLU A 68 0.98 -1.98 -12.96
N LYS A 69 1.07 -2.01 -14.29
CA LYS A 69 1.44 -0.84 -15.09
C LYS A 69 0.86 -0.85 -16.50
N TYR A 70 0.86 0.30 -17.14
CA TYR A 70 0.55 0.41 -18.56
C TYR A 70 1.80 0.11 -19.40
N LEU A 71 1.73 -0.91 -20.26
CA LEU A 71 2.75 -1.17 -21.26
C LEU A 71 2.37 -0.54 -22.60
N LYS A 72 3.32 0.18 -23.20
CA LYS A 72 3.14 0.86 -24.47
C LYS A 72 3.24 -0.11 -25.65
N ASN A 73 2.28 -0.04 -26.57
CA ASN A 73 2.27 -0.71 -27.86
C ASN A 73 1.76 0.26 -28.94
N GLY A 74 2.69 0.98 -29.58
CA GLY A 74 2.35 2.12 -30.45
C GLY A 74 1.71 3.26 -29.66
N ASN A 75 0.54 3.73 -30.08
CA ASN A 75 -0.27 4.72 -29.34
C ASN A 75 -1.24 4.06 -28.33
N ASN A 76 -1.17 2.74 -28.18
CA ASN A 76 -2.01 1.99 -27.25
C ASN A 76 -1.22 1.70 -25.98
N PHE A 77 -1.87 1.83 -24.84
CA PHE A 77 -1.34 1.52 -23.53
C PHE A 77 -2.23 0.45 -22.90
N VAL A 78 -1.62 -0.68 -22.56
CA VAL A 78 -2.35 -1.85 -22.06
C VAL A 78 -2.00 -2.08 -20.60
N TRP A 79 -3.00 -2.05 -19.73
CA TRP A 79 -2.83 -2.36 -18.31
C TRP A 79 -2.46 -3.82 -18.15
N THR A 80 -1.28 -4.06 -17.61
CA THR A 80 -0.67 -5.37 -17.46
C THR A 80 -0.38 -5.61 -15.99
N LYS A 81 -0.65 -6.83 -15.54
CA LYS A 81 -0.28 -7.30 -14.21
C LYS A 81 1.14 -7.87 -14.32
N GLY A 82 2.07 -7.28 -13.59
CA GLY A 82 3.41 -7.84 -13.45
C GLY A 82 3.36 -9.19 -12.76
N ASP A 83 4.44 -9.95 -12.92
CA ASP A 83 4.62 -11.18 -12.16
C ASP A 83 4.74 -10.84 -10.67
N SER A 84 4.11 -11.66 -9.83
CA SER A 84 4.31 -11.51 -8.39
C SER A 84 5.71 -11.99 -8.05
N ASN A 85 6.44 -11.21 -7.27
CA ASN A 85 7.73 -11.64 -6.75
C ASN A 85 7.55 -12.87 -5.85
N ALA A 86 8.62 -13.60 -5.59
CA ALA A 86 8.59 -14.63 -4.56
C ALA A 86 8.16 -14.00 -3.22
N PRO A 87 7.26 -14.64 -2.45
CA PRO A 87 6.91 -14.16 -1.12
C PRO A 87 8.19 -14.07 -0.27
N PHE A 88 8.40 -12.93 0.39
CA PHE A 88 9.56 -12.76 1.26
C PHE A 88 9.14 -12.66 2.72
N PRO A 89 9.86 -13.33 3.63
CA PRO A 89 9.59 -13.24 5.05
C PRO A 89 9.98 -11.86 5.57
N VAL A 90 9.16 -11.31 6.47
CA VAL A 90 9.44 -10.07 7.19
C VAL A 90 9.02 -10.22 8.65
N THR A 91 9.73 -9.55 9.55
CA THR A 91 9.36 -9.48 10.97
C THR A 91 8.90 -8.07 11.29
N TYR A 92 7.73 -7.94 11.92
CA TYR A 92 7.21 -6.67 12.40
C TYR A 92 7.85 -6.33 13.75
N ASP A 93 8.52 -5.19 13.83
CA ASP A 93 9.24 -4.79 15.03
C ASP A 93 8.44 -3.81 15.92
N LYS A 94 9.05 -3.43 17.05
CA LYS A 94 8.44 -2.50 18.01
C LYS A 94 8.42 -1.06 17.51
N GLU A 95 9.21 -0.72 16.50
CA GLU A 95 9.29 0.62 15.88
C GLU A 95 8.30 0.78 14.72
N LYS A 96 7.40 -0.20 14.53
CA LYS A 96 6.39 -0.25 13.48
C LYS A 96 6.97 -0.41 12.09
N GLN A 97 8.07 -1.15 11.98
CA GLN A 97 8.74 -1.47 10.74
C GLN A 97 8.55 -2.95 10.39
N MET A 98 8.44 -3.24 9.10
CA MET A 98 8.63 -4.60 8.60
C MET A 98 10.06 -4.73 8.09
N LEU A 99 10.83 -5.56 8.79
CA LEU A 99 12.23 -5.79 8.52
C LEU A 99 12.40 -7.11 7.78
N SER A 100 13.02 -7.06 6.60
CA SER A 100 13.48 -8.28 5.94
C SER A 100 14.66 -8.89 6.71
N PRO A 101 14.83 -10.22 6.69
CA PRO A 101 16.05 -10.85 7.20
C PRO A 101 17.28 -10.21 6.54
N LYS A 102 18.32 -9.93 7.33
CA LYS A 102 19.55 -9.24 6.87
C LYS A 102 20.26 -9.89 5.67
N GLU A 103 19.91 -11.14 5.33
CA GLU A 103 20.46 -11.93 4.24
C GLU A 103 19.54 -12.05 3.01
N ALA A 104 18.28 -11.59 3.08
CA ALA A 104 17.42 -11.54 1.90
C ALA A 104 17.98 -10.48 0.94
N SER A 105 18.15 -10.84 -0.32
CA SER A 105 18.82 -10.09 -1.40
C SER A 105 18.28 -8.69 -1.72
N MET A 106 17.36 -8.15 -0.92
CA MET A 106 16.69 -6.86 -1.10
C MET A 106 16.89 -5.96 0.13
N LYS A 107 18.15 -5.66 0.49
CA LYS A 107 18.47 -4.62 1.47
C LYS A 107 17.72 -3.33 1.12
N GLY A 108 16.92 -2.79 2.05
CA GLY A 108 16.25 -1.50 1.91
C GLY A 108 14.75 -1.52 1.60
N LEU A 109 14.08 -2.67 1.65
CA LEU A 109 12.60 -2.73 1.66
C LEU A 109 12.05 -2.53 3.09
N ASP A 110 12.35 -1.38 3.67
CA ASP A 110 11.87 -1.03 5.00
C ASP A 110 10.47 -0.41 4.88
N PHE A 111 9.44 -1.17 5.22
CA PHE A 111 8.08 -0.65 5.28
C PHE A 111 7.82 -0.08 6.67
N THR A 112 7.43 1.19 6.75
CA THR A 112 7.07 1.84 8.01
C THR A 112 5.57 2.07 8.08
N TYR A 113 4.94 1.74 9.21
CA TYR A 113 3.52 2.02 9.44
C TYR A 113 3.33 3.32 10.22
N LYS A 114 2.75 4.33 9.57
CA LYS A 114 2.49 5.64 10.17
C LYS A 114 1.12 6.16 9.74
N ASP A 115 0.37 6.72 10.68
CA ASP A 115 -0.92 7.39 10.44
C ASP A 115 -1.94 6.54 9.63
N GLY A 116 -1.96 5.23 9.90
CA GLY A 116 -2.89 4.31 9.22
C GLY A 116 -2.45 3.83 7.84
N LYS A 117 -1.21 4.12 7.43
CA LYS A 117 -0.68 3.80 6.11
C LYS A 117 0.69 3.14 6.21
N TRP A 118 0.98 2.28 5.25
CA TRP A 118 2.34 1.81 5.02
C TRP A 118 3.07 2.79 4.11
N THR A 119 4.33 3.02 4.39
CA THR A 119 5.23 3.80 3.53
C THR A 119 6.48 3.00 3.24
N MET A 120 6.95 3.08 2.00
CA MET A 120 8.23 2.53 1.59
C MET A 120 9.08 3.66 1.00
N PRO A 121 10.33 3.83 1.46
CA PRO A 121 11.23 4.82 0.89
C PRO A 121 11.55 4.47 -0.57
N ALA A 122 12.13 5.42 -1.29
CA ALA A 122 12.65 5.15 -2.62
C ALA A 122 13.80 4.13 -2.53
N THR A 123 13.72 3.06 -3.33
CA THR A 123 14.78 2.06 -3.47
C THR A 123 15.32 2.07 -4.90
N TRP A 124 16.53 1.58 -5.09
CA TRP A 124 17.10 1.49 -6.43
C TRP A 124 16.37 0.48 -7.34
N ILE A 125 15.70 -0.53 -6.75
CA ILE A 125 15.01 -1.62 -7.46
C ILE A 125 13.61 -1.18 -7.89
N LEU A 126 12.81 -0.70 -6.94
CA LEU A 126 11.40 -0.39 -7.17
C LEU A 126 11.16 1.10 -7.42
N GLY A 127 12.19 1.94 -7.35
CA GLY A 127 12.02 3.39 -7.31
C GLY A 127 11.26 3.80 -6.05
N GLY A 128 10.32 4.73 -6.17
CA GLY A 128 9.56 5.30 -5.04
C GLY A 128 9.93 6.77 -4.76
N PRO A 129 9.40 7.38 -3.68
CA PRO A 129 8.75 6.76 -2.51
C PRO A 129 7.32 6.29 -2.77
N TYR A 130 6.83 5.40 -1.90
CA TYR A 130 5.47 4.86 -1.95
C TYR A 130 4.72 5.15 -0.65
N VAL A 131 3.47 5.58 -0.80
CA VAL A 131 2.50 5.70 0.28
C VAL A 131 1.33 4.80 -0.04
N PHE A 132 1.17 3.75 0.74
CA PHE A 132 0.18 2.71 0.50
C PHE A 132 -1.16 3.06 1.14
N GLU A 133 -2.21 2.89 0.34
CA GLU A 133 -3.61 2.92 0.77
C GLU A 133 -4.14 1.47 0.80
N GLU A 134 -5.19 1.21 1.56
CA GLU A 134 -5.83 -0.11 1.55
C GLU A 134 -6.35 -0.42 0.14
N TYR A 135 -6.05 -1.62 -0.34
CA TYR A 135 -6.48 -2.07 -1.66
C TYR A 135 -7.99 -2.27 -1.67
N SER A 136 -8.63 -1.66 -2.67
CA SER A 136 -9.99 -1.98 -3.10
C SER A 136 -10.05 -1.81 -4.62
N ASP A 137 -11.07 -2.36 -5.28
CA ASP A 137 -11.24 -2.14 -6.72
C ASP A 137 -11.39 -0.65 -7.05
N SER A 138 -12.05 0.12 -6.17
CA SER A 138 -12.15 1.59 -6.29
C SER A 138 -10.79 2.29 -6.16
N THR A 139 -9.95 1.86 -5.19
CA THR A 139 -8.59 2.39 -5.05
C THR A 139 -7.74 2.05 -6.29
N LEU A 140 -7.86 0.84 -6.83
CA LEU A 140 -7.17 0.45 -8.06
C LEU A 140 -7.61 1.30 -9.25
N GLU A 141 -8.92 1.48 -9.46
CA GLU A 141 -9.44 2.32 -10.57
C GLU A 141 -8.96 3.77 -10.45
N LYS A 142 -8.93 4.33 -9.22
CA LYS A 142 -8.35 5.64 -8.93
C LYS A 142 -6.87 5.71 -9.32
N MET A 143 -6.06 4.72 -8.96
CA MET A 143 -4.63 4.71 -9.27
C MET A 143 -4.37 4.50 -10.78
N GLN A 144 -5.15 3.64 -11.44
CA GLN A 144 -5.11 3.49 -12.90
C GLN A 144 -5.38 4.82 -13.60
N LYS A 145 -6.42 5.55 -13.19
CA LYS A 145 -6.75 6.86 -13.76
C LYS A 145 -5.60 7.85 -13.61
N LYS A 146 -4.94 7.91 -12.44
CA LYS A 146 -3.76 8.76 -12.25
C LYS A 146 -2.62 8.40 -13.21
N CYS A 147 -2.34 7.11 -13.40
CA CYS A 147 -1.33 6.67 -14.36
C CYS A 147 -1.70 7.10 -15.79
N GLN A 148 -2.97 6.98 -16.18
CA GLN A 148 -3.46 7.43 -17.49
C GLN A 148 -3.29 8.94 -17.68
N GLU A 149 -3.59 9.74 -16.64
CA GLU A 149 -3.42 11.20 -16.68
C GLU A 149 -1.96 11.61 -16.90
N ILE A 150 -1.02 10.92 -16.25
CA ILE A 150 0.42 11.14 -16.45
C ILE A 150 0.84 10.76 -17.88
N ILE A 151 0.42 9.58 -18.35
CA ILE A 151 0.73 9.12 -19.71
C ILE A 151 0.17 10.09 -20.77
N LYS A 152 -1.05 10.60 -20.60
CA LYS A 152 -1.62 11.61 -21.51
C LYS A 152 -0.82 12.90 -21.51
N LYS A 153 -0.29 13.31 -20.35
CA LYS A 153 0.57 14.49 -20.25
C LYS A 153 1.86 14.31 -21.06
N ASP A 154 2.43 13.12 -21.04
CA ASP A 154 3.72 12.84 -21.68
C ASP A 154 3.60 12.52 -23.19
N TYR A 155 2.49 11.90 -23.61
CA TYR A 155 2.30 11.41 -24.98
C TYR A 155 1.16 12.10 -25.74
N GLY A 156 0.40 12.99 -25.10
CA GLY A 156 -0.75 13.69 -25.66
C GLY A 156 -2.08 12.90 -25.57
N ASP A 157 -3.18 13.55 -25.92
CA ASP A 157 -4.54 12.99 -25.78
C ASP A 157 -4.92 11.92 -26.82
N THR A 158 -4.03 11.64 -27.78
CA THR A 158 -4.29 10.67 -28.87
C THR A 158 -4.04 9.22 -28.44
N VAL A 159 -3.52 9.00 -27.24
CA VAL A 159 -3.25 7.67 -26.68
C VAL A 159 -4.54 6.95 -26.26
N LYS A 160 -4.55 5.63 -26.41
CA LYS A 160 -5.69 4.77 -26.06
C LYS A 160 -5.32 3.82 -24.94
N PHE A 161 -6.22 3.65 -23.97
CA PHE A 161 -6.00 2.79 -22.80
C PHE A 161 -6.90 1.56 -22.85
N TYR A 162 -6.32 0.40 -22.54
CA TYR A 162 -7.02 -0.89 -22.52
C TYR A 162 -6.71 -1.62 -21.23
N ASN A 163 -7.70 -2.35 -20.69
CA ASN A 163 -7.51 -3.24 -19.56
C ASN A 163 -7.63 -4.69 -20.04
N GLN A 164 -6.58 -5.51 -19.87
CA GLN A 164 -6.56 -6.90 -20.35
C GLN A 164 -7.71 -7.78 -19.82
N ASN A 165 -8.37 -7.38 -18.72
CA ASN A 165 -9.36 -8.20 -18.02
C ASN A 165 -10.81 -7.68 -18.08
N LYS A 166 -11.10 -6.57 -18.76
CA LYS A 166 -12.51 -6.17 -19.02
C LYS A 166 -12.90 -6.75 -20.40
N LYS A 167 -13.51 -7.95 -20.37
CA LYS A 167 -14.24 -8.52 -21.51
C LYS A 167 -15.49 -7.70 -21.78
#